data_AF-A0A024EB30-F1
#
_entry.id   AF-A0A024EB30-F1
#
_cell.length_a   1.000
_cell.length_b   1.000
_cell.length_c   1.000
_cell.angle_alpha   90.00
_cell.angle_beta   90.00
_cell.angle_gamma   90.00
#
_symmetry.space_group_name_H-M   'P 1'
#
loop_
_entity.id
_entity.type
_entity.pdbx_description
1 polymer ?
#
loop_
_entity_poly.entity_id
_entity_poly.type
_entity_poly.pdbx_seq_one_letter_code
_entity_poly.pdbx_strand_id
1 'polypeptide(L)'
;MQSEFRQPSLQSTYLQLRAYWSDMTLEMQRLEEENNRIFINAYGLQDELKPEVPLKEITLTCNPHYRYGGDKTEAELETQLQSDTMTEFLSYAVACMFGRYSLDKPGLVLANQGDTLAEYLHQIPEPRFMPDEDNVIPLLDGEWFADDVTERFRTFLRVTFGEIHYEANLAFIEQSLGKDVRKYFLKDFYADHVKRYKKRPIYWLFSSPKGTFSALIYLHRYRPDTVSVVLRYLRDFRKKLAARLDYLQQVGISTSASQGEKTRALKEIETLKKQLLELDDYERDTLYPLATEQVALDLDDGVKVNYLKLGSALKKIIGLDAKED
;
A
#
# COMPACT_ATOMS: atom_id res chain seq x y z
N MET A 1 -3.10 1.51 -16.46
CA MET A 1 -2.41 2.59 -17.19
C MET A 1 -2.90 2.52 -18.63
N GLN A 2 -3.53 3.57 -19.17
CA GLN A 2 -3.89 3.60 -20.59
C GLN A 2 -2.60 3.44 -21.40
N SER A 3 -2.61 2.58 -22.42
CA SER A 3 -1.39 2.20 -23.16
C SER A 3 -0.70 3.38 -23.84
N GLU A 4 -1.43 4.47 -24.09
CA GLU A 4 -0.97 5.64 -24.84
C GLU A 4 0.11 6.47 -24.13
N PHE A 5 0.19 6.43 -22.81
CA PHE A 5 1.22 7.16 -22.04
C PHE A 5 2.39 6.28 -21.61
N ARG A 6 2.34 4.97 -21.88
CA ARG A 6 3.38 4.04 -21.43
C ARG A 6 4.64 4.24 -22.27
N GLN A 7 5.71 4.65 -21.61
CA GLN A 7 7.06 4.70 -22.16
C GLN A 7 7.91 3.54 -21.62
N PRO A 8 9.11 3.29 -22.18
CA PRO A 8 9.98 2.21 -21.72
C PRO A 8 10.38 2.31 -20.25
N SER A 9 10.49 3.51 -19.69
CA SER A 9 10.79 3.72 -18.26
C SER A 9 9.64 4.42 -17.52
N LEU A 10 9.58 4.21 -16.21
CA LEU A 10 8.59 4.82 -15.33
C LEU A 10 8.76 6.34 -15.27
N GLN A 11 10.00 6.83 -15.24
CA GLN A 11 10.28 8.27 -15.25
C GLN A 11 9.77 8.94 -16.53
N SER A 12 10.05 8.36 -17.71
CA SER A 12 9.57 8.91 -18.98
C SER A 12 8.04 8.84 -19.09
N THR A 13 7.44 7.76 -18.59
CA THR A 13 5.98 7.62 -18.47
C THR A 13 5.39 8.71 -17.57
N TYR A 14 5.99 8.98 -16.41
CA TYR A 14 5.56 10.04 -15.50
C TYR A 14 5.67 11.43 -16.15
N LEU A 15 6.78 11.73 -16.82
CA LEU A 15 6.98 13.02 -17.48
C LEU A 15 5.96 13.25 -18.60
N GLN A 16 5.68 12.24 -19.42
CA GLN A 16 4.65 12.34 -20.46
C GLN A 16 3.25 12.54 -19.86
N LEU A 17 2.93 11.79 -18.79
CA LEU A 17 1.67 11.91 -18.09
C LEU A 17 1.51 13.29 -17.43
N ARG A 18 2.58 13.82 -16.83
CA ARG A 18 2.59 15.16 -16.23
C ARG A 18 2.39 16.26 -17.27
N ALA A 19 3.01 16.15 -18.44
CA ALA A 19 2.79 17.08 -19.55
C ALA A 19 1.31 17.08 -19.97
N TYR A 20 0.74 15.90 -20.17
CA TYR A 20 -0.67 15.73 -20.49
C TYR A 20 -1.61 16.32 -19.42
N TRP A 21 -1.33 16.11 -18.14
CA TRP A 21 -2.07 16.72 -17.04
C TRP A 21 -1.96 18.25 -17.02
N SER A 22 -0.81 18.80 -17.43
CA SER A 22 -0.63 20.25 -17.58
C SER A 22 -1.55 20.79 -18.66
N ASP A 23 -1.52 20.17 -19.84
CA ASP A 23 -2.32 20.59 -20.99
C ASP A 23 -3.81 20.49 -20.67
N MET A 24 -4.24 19.41 -20.00
CA MET A 24 -5.62 19.24 -19.55
C MET A 24 -6.04 20.32 -18.55
N THR A 25 -5.15 20.71 -17.63
CA THR A 25 -5.43 21.76 -16.64
C THR A 25 -5.58 23.13 -17.30
N LEU A 26 -4.70 23.46 -18.25
CA LEU A 26 -4.77 24.71 -19.01
C LEU A 26 -5.99 24.76 -19.93
N GLU A 27 -6.36 23.63 -20.55
CA GLU A 27 -7.57 23.57 -21.36
C GLU A 27 -8.83 23.72 -20.51
N MET A 28 -8.88 23.10 -19.32
CA MET A 28 -10.00 23.28 -18.39
C MET A 28 -10.11 24.74 -17.94
N GLN A 29 -8.98 25.36 -17.60
CA GLN A 29 -8.94 26.80 -17.27
C GLN A 29 -9.51 27.64 -18.40
N ARG A 30 -9.06 27.43 -19.65
CA ARG A 30 -9.55 28.15 -20.82
C ARG A 30 -11.06 27.99 -21.01
N LEU A 31 -11.59 26.78 -20.82
CA LEU A 31 -13.02 26.49 -20.91
C LEU A 31 -13.82 27.18 -19.81
N GLU A 32 -13.33 27.18 -18.57
CA GLU A 32 -13.97 27.89 -17.45
C GLU A 32 -13.97 29.42 -17.67
N GLU A 33 -12.86 29.99 -18.14
CA GLU A 33 -12.77 31.42 -18.47
C GLU A 33 -13.67 31.83 -19.63
N GLU A 34 -13.86 30.95 -20.63
CA GLU A 34 -14.78 31.20 -21.73
C GLU A 34 -16.23 31.13 -21.26
N ASN A 35 -16.58 30.18 -20.39
CA ASN A 35 -17.89 30.16 -19.74
C ASN A 35 -18.12 31.48 -18.99
N ASN A 36 -17.15 31.92 -18.17
CA ASN A 36 -17.26 33.17 -17.44
C ASN A 36 -17.45 34.38 -18.38
N ARG A 37 -16.72 34.45 -19.51
CA ARG A 37 -16.93 35.50 -20.52
C ARG A 37 -18.35 35.50 -21.07
N ILE A 38 -18.89 34.34 -21.42
CA ILE A 38 -20.25 34.22 -21.94
C ILE A 38 -21.26 34.70 -20.88
N PHE A 39 -21.10 34.29 -19.62
CA PHE A 39 -21.96 34.73 -18.52
C PHE A 39 -21.86 36.23 -18.27
N ILE A 40 -20.66 36.77 -18.10
CA ILE A 40 -20.43 38.20 -17.86
C ILE A 40 -21.05 39.05 -18.96
N ASN A 41 -20.89 38.65 -20.23
CA ASN A 41 -21.47 39.35 -21.36
C ASN A 41 -22.99 39.26 -21.41
N ALA A 42 -23.57 38.10 -21.12
CA ALA A 42 -25.03 37.91 -21.13
C ALA A 42 -25.74 38.77 -20.06
N TYR A 43 -25.10 39.01 -18.92
CA TYR A 43 -25.67 39.74 -17.80
C TYR A 43 -25.18 41.19 -17.67
N GLY A 44 -24.24 41.64 -18.51
CA GLY A 44 -23.70 43.01 -18.45
C GLY A 44 -22.86 43.31 -17.21
N LEU A 45 -22.11 42.32 -16.71
CA LEU A 45 -21.37 42.37 -15.43
C LEU A 45 -19.88 42.72 -15.60
N GLN A 46 -19.47 43.33 -16.71
CA GLN A 46 -18.05 43.55 -17.03
C GLN A 46 -17.31 44.43 -16.01
N ASP A 47 -18.04 45.33 -15.34
CA ASP A 47 -17.47 46.22 -14.32
C ASP A 47 -17.39 45.56 -12.93
N GLU A 48 -18.09 44.43 -12.73
CA GLU A 48 -18.18 43.73 -11.45
C GLU A 48 -17.32 42.47 -11.39
N LEU A 49 -17.21 41.76 -12.52
CA LEU A 49 -16.61 40.43 -12.61
C LEU A 49 -15.54 40.36 -13.68
N LYS A 50 -14.57 39.48 -13.42
CA LYS A 50 -13.47 39.16 -14.31
C LYS A 50 -13.57 37.71 -14.77
N PRO A 51 -13.32 37.41 -16.06
CA PRO A 51 -13.46 36.06 -16.55
C PRO A 51 -12.34 35.12 -16.09
N GLU A 52 -11.16 35.64 -15.75
CA GLU A 52 -9.96 34.86 -15.44
C GLU A 52 -10.15 33.96 -14.22
N VAL A 53 -9.69 32.71 -14.33
CA VAL A 53 -9.79 31.71 -13.25
C VAL A 53 -8.39 31.32 -12.80
N PRO A 54 -8.03 31.53 -11.52
CA PRO A 54 -6.74 31.08 -11.00
C PRO A 54 -6.56 29.56 -11.09
N LEU A 55 -5.34 29.07 -11.39
CA LEU A 55 -5.07 27.62 -11.45
C LEU A 55 -5.44 26.88 -10.17
N LYS A 56 -5.34 27.51 -9.00
CA LYS A 56 -5.75 26.92 -7.72
C LYS A 56 -7.26 26.65 -7.60
N GLU A 57 -8.08 27.16 -8.51
CA GLU A 57 -9.54 26.94 -8.56
C GLU A 57 -9.93 25.83 -9.55
N ILE A 58 -9.01 25.39 -10.42
CA ILE A 58 -9.25 24.30 -11.37
C ILE A 58 -9.22 22.96 -10.64
N THR A 59 -10.41 22.39 -10.40
CA THR A 59 -10.63 21.27 -9.45
C THR A 59 -10.16 19.88 -9.91
N LEU A 60 -9.35 19.79 -10.96
CA LEU A 60 -8.80 18.53 -11.44
C LEU A 60 -7.83 17.91 -10.42
N THR A 61 -7.95 16.61 -10.15
CA THR A 61 -7.08 15.91 -9.18
C THR A 61 -5.62 15.81 -9.61
N CYS A 62 -5.33 16.00 -10.90
CA CYS A 62 -3.98 16.06 -11.45
C CYS A 62 -3.36 17.47 -11.39
N ASN A 63 -4.15 18.50 -11.04
CA ASN A 63 -3.67 19.86 -10.90
C ASN A 63 -3.05 20.05 -9.50
N PRO A 64 -1.73 20.23 -9.39
CA PRO A 64 -1.09 20.34 -8.08
C PRO A 64 -1.47 21.64 -7.35
N HIS A 65 -1.78 22.73 -8.07
CA HIS A 65 -2.20 24.00 -7.46
C HIS A 65 -3.50 23.86 -6.67
N TYR A 66 -4.45 23.09 -7.20
CA TYR A 66 -5.71 22.80 -6.50
C TYR A 66 -5.52 21.70 -5.44
N ARG A 67 -4.86 20.59 -5.80
CA ARG A 67 -4.74 19.41 -4.94
C ARG A 67 -4.03 19.70 -3.63
N TYR A 68 -2.99 20.53 -3.64
CA TYR A 68 -2.18 20.81 -2.45
C TYR A 68 -2.41 22.19 -1.85
N GLY A 69 -2.77 23.18 -2.68
CA GLY A 69 -2.99 24.57 -2.26
C GLY A 69 -1.83 25.19 -1.47
N GLY A 70 -2.15 26.31 -0.81
CA GLY A 70 -1.22 27.05 0.05
C GLY A 70 -0.13 27.83 -0.69
N ASP A 71 0.82 28.38 0.07
CA ASP A 71 1.90 29.24 -0.44
C ASP A 71 3.12 28.45 -0.95
N LYS A 72 2.89 27.25 -1.49
CA LYS A 72 3.97 26.40 -2.01
C LYS A 72 4.49 26.94 -3.34
N THR A 73 5.80 26.82 -3.52
CA THR A 73 6.44 27.09 -4.81
C THR A 73 6.10 26.02 -5.84
N GLU A 74 6.25 26.35 -7.12
CA GLU A 74 6.05 25.40 -8.22
C GLU A 74 6.88 24.12 -8.04
N ALA A 75 8.15 24.25 -7.63
CA ALA A 75 9.03 23.11 -7.41
C ALA A 75 8.56 22.18 -6.28
N GLU A 76 8.00 22.75 -5.20
CA GLU A 76 7.44 21.97 -4.10
C GLU A 76 6.15 21.24 -4.51
N LEU A 77 5.30 21.92 -5.29
CA LEU A 77 4.08 21.35 -5.87
C LEU A 77 4.40 20.16 -6.78
N GLU A 78 5.37 20.30 -7.68
CA GLU A 78 5.81 19.23 -8.59
C GLU A 78 6.43 18.05 -7.83
N THR A 79 7.29 18.34 -6.84
CA THR A 79 7.91 17.31 -6.00
C THR A 79 6.84 16.50 -5.26
N GLN A 80 5.84 17.18 -4.70
CA GLN A 80 4.77 16.52 -3.97
C GLN A 80 3.86 15.71 -4.91
N LEU A 81 3.53 16.24 -6.09
CA LEU A 81 2.74 15.52 -7.10
C LEU A 81 3.44 14.23 -7.54
N GLN A 82 4.76 14.29 -7.79
CA GLN A 82 5.54 13.11 -8.15
C GLN A 82 5.53 12.06 -7.03
N SER A 83 5.75 12.49 -5.78
CA SER A 83 5.76 11.61 -4.61
C SER A 83 4.41 10.91 -4.40
N ASP A 84 3.31 11.66 -4.48
CA ASP A 84 1.95 11.14 -4.37
C ASP A 84 1.60 10.19 -5.53
N THR A 85 2.07 10.51 -6.74
CA THR A 85 1.85 9.65 -7.92
C THR A 85 2.56 8.30 -7.74
N MET A 86 3.78 8.29 -7.19
CA MET A 86 4.48 7.03 -6.88
C MET A 86 3.78 6.28 -5.75
N THR A 87 3.30 6.98 -4.72
CA THR A 87 2.49 6.38 -3.64
C THR A 87 1.21 5.72 -4.18
N GLU A 88 0.53 6.37 -5.12
CA GLU A 88 -0.64 5.82 -5.81
C GLU A 88 -0.29 4.61 -6.69
N PHE A 89 0.87 4.63 -7.35
CA PHE A 89 1.38 3.48 -8.10
C PHE A 89 1.66 2.27 -7.20
N LEU A 90 2.27 2.46 -6.03
CA LEU A 90 2.45 1.40 -5.03
C LEU A 90 1.10 0.88 -4.51
N SER A 91 0.15 1.78 -4.27
CA SER A 91 -1.21 1.40 -3.84
C SER A 91 -1.94 0.57 -4.91
N TYR A 92 -1.76 0.92 -6.18
CA TYR A 92 -2.28 0.14 -7.31
C TYR A 92 -1.59 -1.23 -7.43
N ALA A 93 -0.27 -1.30 -7.22
CA ALA A 93 0.45 -2.56 -7.19
C ALA A 93 -0.11 -3.50 -6.11
N VAL A 94 -0.32 -3.01 -4.88
CA VAL A 94 -0.94 -3.81 -3.80
C VAL A 94 -2.36 -4.26 -4.17
N ALA A 95 -3.14 -3.43 -4.85
CA ALA A 95 -4.45 -3.83 -5.35
C ALA A 95 -4.37 -4.97 -6.39
N CYS A 96 -3.35 -4.95 -7.26
CA CYS A 96 -3.07 -6.06 -8.16
C CYS A 96 -2.57 -7.31 -7.40
N MET A 97 -1.78 -7.14 -6.34
CA MET A 97 -1.33 -8.26 -5.50
C MET A 97 -2.52 -8.96 -4.86
N PHE A 98 -3.56 -8.25 -4.46
CA PHE A 98 -4.78 -8.87 -3.93
C PHE A 98 -5.78 -9.30 -5.00
N GLY A 99 -5.55 -8.99 -6.28
CA GLY A 99 -6.45 -9.32 -7.38
C GLY A 99 -7.66 -8.39 -7.49
N ARG A 100 -7.70 -7.29 -6.73
CA ARG A 100 -8.75 -6.27 -6.85
C ARG A 100 -8.73 -5.61 -8.22
N TYR A 101 -7.53 -5.41 -8.77
CA TYR A 101 -7.29 -4.95 -10.13
C TYR A 101 -6.39 -5.94 -10.87
N SER A 102 -6.32 -5.78 -12.19
CA SER A 102 -5.40 -6.52 -13.04
C SER A 102 -4.70 -5.59 -14.02
N LEU A 103 -3.51 -6.00 -14.48
CA LEU A 103 -2.86 -5.38 -15.62
C LEU A 103 -3.55 -5.74 -16.95
N ASP A 104 -4.32 -6.83 -16.97
CA ASP A 104 -4.83 -7.48 -18.19
C ASP A 104 -6.29 -7.20 -18.46
N LYS A 105 -7.00 -6.63 -17.47
CA LYS A 105 -8.41 -6.29 -17.55
C LYS A 105 -8.68 -4.95 -16.87
N PRO A 106 -9.36 -4.00 -17.55
CA PRO A 106 -9.75 -2.75 -16.92
C PRO A 106 -10.89 -2.97 -15.90
N GLY A 107 -10.94 -2.11 -14.88
CA GLY A 107 -11.98 -2.15 -13.86
C GLY A 107 -11.66 -3.11 -12.70
N LEU A 108 -12.63 -3.26 -11.79
CA LEU A 108 -12.52 -4.17 -10.65
C LEU A 108 -12.61 -5.63 -11.10
N VAL A 109 -11.82 -6.51 -10.49
CA VAL A 109 -11.85 -7.96 -10.76
C VAL A 109 -12.37 -8.72 -9.54
N LEU A 110 -11.67 -8.65 -8.41
CA LEU A 110 -12.16 -9.16 -7.12
C LEU A 110 -12.64 -8.00 -6.24
N ALA A 111 -13.94 -7.93 -6.00
CA ALA A 111 -14.58 -6.86 -5.25
C ALA A 111 -15.87 -7.28 -4.53
N ASN A 112 -16.18 -8.58 -4.46
CA ASN A 112 -17.33 -9.12 -3.72
C ASN A 112 -16.86 -9.96 -2.53
N GLN A 113 -17.77 -10.20 -1.58
CA GLN A 113 -17.48 -10.96 -0.37
C GLN A 113 -17.11 -12.41 -0.69
N GLY A 114 -15.97 -12.85 -0.17
CA GLY A 114 -15.49 -14.22 -0.30
C GLY A 114 -14.81 -14.52 -1.63
N ASP A 115 -14.57 -13.50 -2.46
CA ASP A 115 -13.90 -13.64 -3.75
C ASP A 115 -12.57 -14.40 -3.62
N THR A 116 -12.29 -15.25 -4.59
CA THR A 116 -11.19 -16.22 -4.58
C THR A 116 -10.28 -16.04 -5.78
N LEU A 117 -9.07 -16.61 -5.71
CA LEU A 117 -8.18 -16.66 -6.87
C LEU A 117 -8.82 -17.42 -8.05
N ALA A 118 -9.65 -18.43 -7.79
CA ALA A 118 -10.36 -19.17 -8.84
C ALA A 118 -11.31 -18.27 -9.64
N GLU A 119 -12.04 -17.36 -8.99
CA GLU A 119 -12.91 -16.38 -9.66
C GLU A 119 -12.11 -15.34 -10.43
N TYR A 120 -10.92 -14.95 -9.95
CA TYR A 120 -10.01 -14.10 -10.70
C TYR A 120 -9.54 -14.80 -11.99
N LEU A 121 -9.11 -16.06 -11.89
CA LEU A 121 -8.62 -16.84 -13.03
C LEU A 121 -9.73 -17.21 -14.02
N HIS A 122 -10.97 -17.34 -13.56
CA HIS A 122 -12.11 -17.50 -14.46
C HIS A 122 -12.28 -16.28 -15.38
N GLN A 123 -12.00 -15.07 -14.86
CA GLN A 123 -12.06 -13.84 -15.64
C GLN A 123 -10.78 -13.57 -16.45
N ILE A 124 -9.63 -14.01 -15.93
CA ILE A 124 -8.29 -13.75 -16.50
C ILE A 124 -7.46 -15.04 -16.37
N PRO A 125 -7.58 -15.98 -17.33
CA PRO A 125 -6.94 -17.30 -17.22
C PRO A 125 -5.41 -17.27 -17.19
N GLU A 126 -4.79 -16.31 -17.89
CA GLU A 126 -3.33 -16.17 -18.02
C GLU A 126 -2.89 -14.75 -17.62
N PRO A 127 -2.92 -14.39 -16.33
CA PRO A 127 -2.57 -13.05 -15.89
C PRO A 127 -1.06 -12.82 -15.98
N ARG A 128 -0.65 -11.65 -16.46
CA ARG A 128 0.77 -11.24 -16.48
C ARG A 128 1.34 -11.09 -15.07
N PHE A 129 0.49 -10.75 -14.10
CA PHE A 129 0.84 -10.65 -12.69
C PHE A 129 -0.19 -11.40 -11.87
N MET A 130 0.25 -12.50 -11.24
CA MET A 130 -0.61 -13.38 -10.46
C MET A 130 -0.93 -12.74 -9.09
N PRO A 131 -2.21 -12.62 -8.71
CA PRO A 131 -2.58 -12.26 -7.34
C PRO A 131 -2.04 -13.25 -6.33
N ASP A 132 -1.97 -12.82 -5.09
CA ASP A 132 -1.65 -13.65 -3.95
C ASP A 132 -2.71 -14.75 -3.78
N GLU A 133 -2.26 -15.97 -3.52
CA GLU A 133 -3.12 -17.14 -3.53
C GLU A 133 -4.04 -17.16 -2.31
N ASP A 134 -3.49 -16.94 -1.12
CA ASP A 134 -4.19 -17.16 0.15
C ASP A 134 -4.62 -15.87 0.85
N ASN A 135 -4.49 -14.73 0.17
CA ASN A 135 -4.92 -13.41 0.63
C ASN A 135 -4.11 -12.90 1.84
N VAL A 136 -2.89 -13.40 2.06
CA VAL A 136 -2.01 -12.98 3.15
C VAL A 136 -0.65 -12.56 2.61
N ILE A 137 -0.37 -11.26 2.64
CA ILE A 137 0.90 -10.72 2.17
C ILE A 137 1.71 -10.24 3.39
N PRO A 138 2.87 -10.88 3.70
CA PRO A 138 3.73 -10.44 4.80
C PRO A 138 4.25 -9.01 4.60
N LEU A 139 4.24 -8.24 5.69
CA LEU A 139 4.77 -6.88 5.77
C LEU A 139 5.74 -6.82 6.96
N LEU A 140 6.98 -7.26 6.72
CA LEU A 140 7.97 -7.49 7.77
C LEU A 140 9.28 -6.75 7.47
N ASP A 141 10.00 -6.42 8.55
CA ASP A 141 11.34 -5.86 8.45
C ASP A 141 12.34 -6.97 8.17
N GLY A 142 12.98 -6.91 7.00
CA GLY A 142 13.84 -7.97 6.46
C GLY A 142 13.14 -8.95 5.52
N GLU A 143 13.95 -9.73 4.83
CA GLU A 143 13.55 -10.68 3.77
C GLU A 143 13.25 -12.06 4.38
N TRP A 144 12.09 -12.18 5.04
CA TRP A 144 11.68 -13.43 5.69
C TRP A 144 10.81 -14.34 4.81
N PHE A 145 10.18 -13.77 3.79
CA PHE A 145 9.23 -14.44 2.90
C PHE A 145 9.51 -14.03 1.45
N ALA A 146 9.49 -15.00 0.53
CA ALA A 146 9.73 -14.73 -0.89
C ALA A 146 8.54 -14.00 -1.56
N ASP A 147 7.37 -14.06 -0.93
CA ASP A 147 6.11 -13.44 -1.32
C ASP A 147 5.77 -12.21 -0.46
N ASP A 148 6.74 -11.60 0.23
CA ASP A 148 6.50 -10.37 0.97
C ASP A 148 6.09 -9.19 0.06
N VAL A 149 5.47 -8.17 0.64
CA VAL A 149 4.96 -7.01 -0.11
C VAL A 149 6.03 -6.32 -0.97
N THR A 150 7.28 -6.32 -0.54
CA THR A 150 8.39 -5.67 -1.25
C THR A 150 8.79 -6.52 -2.45
N GLU A 151 8.98 -7.82 -2.28
CA GLU A 151 9.32 -8.72 -3.39
C GLU A 151 8.20 -8.79 -4.42
N ARG A 152 6.95 -8.85 -3.98
CA ARG A 152 5.79 -8.77 -4.88
C ARG A 152 5.76 -7.45 -5.65
N PHE A 153 6.13 -6.32 -5.04
CA PHE A 153 6.23 -5.04 -5.73
C PHE A 153 7.37 -5.05 -6.76
N ARG A 154 8.53 -5.61 -6.40
CA ARG A 154 9.67 -5.75 -7.30
C ARG A 154 9.31 -6.62 -8.52
N THR A 155 8.56 -7.71 -8.35
CA THR A 155 8.02 -8.50 -9.46
C THR A 155 7.02 -7.69 -10.29
N PHE A 156 6.10 -6.98 -9.64
CA PHE A 156 5.13 -6.13 -10.33
C PHE A 156 5.81 -5.07 -11.21
N LEU A 157 6.88 -4.45 -10.72
CA LEU A 157 7.64 -3.45 -11.46
C LEU A 157 8.30 -4.05 -12.71
N ARG A 158 8.88 -5.24 -12.60
CA ARG A 158 9.44 -5.99 -13.73
C ARG A 158 8.38 -6.36 -14.77
N VAL A 159 7.22 -6.82 -14.34
CA VAL A 159 6.10 -7.15 -15.24
C VAL A 159 5.59 -5.90 -15.97
N THR A 160 5.54 -4.75 -15.30
CA THR A 160 4.98 -3.51 -15.87
C THR A 160 5.95 -2.74 -16.75
N PHE A 161 7.25 -2.72 -16.46
CA PHE A 161 8.24 -1.93 -17.19
C PHE A 161 9.41 -2.74 -17.76
N GLY A 162 9.40 -4.06 -17.61
CA GLY A 162 10.47 -4.95 -18.09
C GLY A 162 11.72 -4.92 -17.22
N GLU A 163 12.62 -5.89 -17.45
CA GLU A 163 13.86 -6.03 -16.68
C GLU A 163 14.87 -4.92 -17.02
N ILE A 164 14.89 -4.47 -18.28
CA ILE A 164 15.92 -3.56 -18.83
C ILE A 164 16.03 -2.26 -18.02
N HIS A 165 14.89 -1.72 -17.56
CA HIS A 165 14.83 -0.46 -16.83
C HIS A 165 14.53 -0.62 -15.34
N TYR A 166 14.56 -1.85 -14.80
CA TYR A 166 14.14 -2.14 -13.44
C TYR A 166 14.87 -1.27 -12.39
N GLU A 167 16.20 -1.26 -12.39
CA GLU A 167 17.00 -0.51 -11.40
C GLU A 167 16.75 1.00 -11.49
N ALA A 168 16.66 1.55 -12.71
CA ALA A 168 16.37 2.96 -12.91
C ALA A 168 14.96 3.34 -12.44
N ASN A 169 13.97 2.46 -12.67
CA ASN A 169 12.60 2.67 -12.22
C ASN A 169 12.50 2.60 -10.70
N LEU A 170 13.17 1.63 -10.07
CA LEU A 170 13.21 1.50 -8.62
C LEU A 170 13.85 2.74 -7.98
N ALA A 171 15.02 3.15 -8.49
CA ALA A 171 15.70 4.36 -8.01
C ALA A 171 14.82 5.62 -8.15
N PHE A 172 14.09 5.76 -9.26
CA PHE A 172 13.16 6.87 -9.46
C PHE A 172 12.01 6.87 -8.44
N ILE A 173 11.44 5.69 -8.14
CA ILE A 173 10.41 5.54 -7.11
C ILE A 173 10.96 5.96 -5.76
N GLU A 174 12.11 5.42 -5.35
CA GLU A 174 12.69 5.68 -4.02
C GLU A 174 13.13 7.13 -3.84
N GLN A 175 13.66 7.75 -4.90
CA GLN A 175 13.97 9.18 -4.91
C GLN A 175 12.68 10.01 -4.74
N SER A 176 11.60 9.65 -5.42
CA SER A 176 10.31 10.34 -5.33
C SER A 176 9.66 10.19 -3.96
N LEU A 177 9.80 9.03 -3.32
CA LEU A 177 9.31 8.76 -1.97
C LEU A 177 10.24 9.31 -0.87
N GLY A 178 11.48 9.65 -1.22
CA GLY A 178 12.53 10.03 -0.27
C GLY A 178 12.98 8.89 0.65
N LYS A 179 12.69 7.63 0.29
CA LYS A 179 13.00 6.43 1.07
C LYS A 179 12.92 5.17 0.22
N ASP A 180 13.59 4.12 0.68
CA ASP A 180 13.49 2.78 0.10
C ASP A 180 12.03 2.25 0.16
N VAL A 181 11.67 1.44 -0.83
CA VAL A 181 10.32 0.87 -0.97
C VAL A 181 9.91 0.05 0.25
N ARG A 182 10.82 -0.77 0.81
CA ARG A 182 10.50 -1.56 2.00
C ARG A 182 10.19 -0.65 3.18
N LYS A 183 10.99 0.39 3.39
CA LYS A 183 10.76 1.40 4.43
C LYS A 183 9.44 2.13 4.25
N TYR A 184 9.02 2.44 3.02
CA TYR A 184 7.70 3.00 2.73
C TYR A 184 6.57 2.05 3.14
N PHE A 185 6.64 0.77 2.74
CA PHE A 185 5.62 -0.21 3.12
C PHE A 185 5.51 -0.39 4.65
N LEU A 186 6.66 -0.44 5.33
CA LEU A 186 6.71 -0.63 6.79
C LEU A 186 6.17 0.56 7.60
N LYS A 187 6.37 1.79 7.12
CA LYS A 187 6.13 3.00 7.92
C LYS A 187 4.95 3.84 7.48
N ASP A 188 4.70 3.91 6.18
CA ASP A 188 3.81 4.91 5.59
C ASP A 188 2.58 4.28 4.96
N PHE A 189 2.75 3.18 4.22
CA PHE A 189 1.68 2.58 3.41
C PHE A 189 0.35 2.38 4.16
N TYR A 190 0.38 1.75 5.34
CA TYR A 190 -0.87 1.47 6.06
C TYR A 190 -1.53 2.75 6.59
N ALA A 191 -0.74 3.72 7.05
CA ALA A 191 -1.28 5.00 7.53
C ALA A 191 -1.93 5.78 6.38
N ASP A 192 -1.28 5.82 5.22
CA ASP A 192 -1.81 6.42 4.00
C ASP A 192 -3.09 5.73 3.54
N HIS A 193 -3.12 4.39 3.58
CA HIS A 193 -4.29 3.60 3.23
C HIS A 193 -5.47 3.89 4.16
N VAL A 194 -5.25 3.89 5.48
CA VAL A 194 -6.29 4.24 6.47
C VAL A 194 -6.82 5.66 6.23
N LYS A 195 -5.95 6.62 5.92
CA LYS A 195 -6.34 8.01 5.61
C LYS A 195 -7.17 8.09 4.33
N ARG A 196 -6.72 7.45 3.24
CA ARG A 196 -7.39 7.42 1.93
C ARG A 196 -8.81 6.88 2.02
N TYR A 197 -9.02 5.88 2.88
CA TYR A 197 -10.33 5.25 3.10
C TYR A 197 -11.10 5.84 4.28
N LYS A 198 -10.79 7.07 4.73
CA LYS A 198 -11.50 7.77 5.81
C LYS A 198 -11.69 6.89 7.06
N LYS A 199 -10.62 6.24 7.49
CA LYS A 199 -10.56 5.28 8.63
C LYS A 199 -11.33 3.97 8.44
N ARG A 200 -11.80 3.65 7.22
CA ARG A 200 -12.51 2.41 6.89
C ARG A 200 -11.76 1.64 5.79
N PRO A 201 -10.51 1.21 6.03
CA PRO A 201 -9.68 0.60 5.01
C PRO A 201 -10.24 -0.74 4.54
N ILE A 202 -9.92 -1.10 3.31
CA ILE A 202 -10.26 -2.42 2.72
C ILE A 202 -9.11 -3.43 2.79
N TYR A 203 -7.89 -2.95 3.08
CA TYR A 203 -6.74 -3.82 3.37
C TYR A 203 -6.52 -3.73 4.86
N TRP A 204 -6.55 -4.85 5.56
CA TRP A 204 -6.41 -4.88 7.00
C TRP A 204 -5.04 -5.45 7.36
N LEU A 205 -4.41 -4.82 8.36
CA LEU A 205 -3.09 -5.22 8.82
C LEU A 205 -3.25 -6.03 10.10
N PHE A 206 -3.07 -7.34 10.00
CA PHE A 206 -2.79 -8.14 11.18
C PHE A 206 -1.43 -7.71 11.72
N SER A 207 -1.34 -7.41 13.01
CA SER A 207 -0.11 -6.84 13.58
C SER A 207 0.02 -7.22 15.05
N SER A 208 1.15 -7.82 15.41
CA SER A 208 1.47 -8.10 16.81
C SER A 208 1.59 -6.78 17.62
N PRO A 209 1.45 -6.79 18.95
CA PRO A 209 1.39 -5.57 19.75
C PRO A 209 2.56 -4.60 19.54
N LYS A 210 3.78 -5.10 19.31
CA LYS A 210 4.97 -4.27 19.02
C LYS A 210 5.28 -4.18 17.52
N GLY A 211 4.46 -4.78 16.66
CA GLY A 211 4.64 -4.78 15.21
C GLY A 211 5.74 -5.72 14.71
N THR A 212 6.23 -6.65 15.54
CA THR A 212 7.23 -7.65 15.17
C THR A 212 6.74 -8.55 14.03
N PHE A 213 5.48 -8.95 14.06
CA PHE A 213 4.83 -9.63 12.95
C PHE A 213 3.72 -8.73 12.39
N SER A 214 3.70 -8.53 11.08
CA SER A 214 2.56 -7.94 10.40
C SER A 214 2.29 -8.59 9.05
N ALA A 215 1.02 -8.70 8.68
CA ALA A 215 0.58 -9.23 7.39
C ALA A 215 -0.68 -8.49 6.92
N LEU A 216 -0.72 -8.13 5.64
CA LEU A 216 -1.86 -7.52 5.00
C LEU A 216 -2.82 -8.59 4.48
N ILE A 217 -4.10 -8.32 4.60
CA ILE A 217 -5.18 -9.09 3.97
C ILE A 217 -6.14 -8.16 3.24
N TYR A 218 -6.83 -8.65 2.22
CA TYR A 218 -7.90 -7.93 1.56
C TYR A 218 -9.28 -8.37 2.07
N LEU A 219 -10.06 -7.41 2.59
CA LEU A 219 -11.37 -7.64 3.19
C LEU A 219 -12.34 -8.40 2.29
N HIS A 220 -12.38 -8.08 0.99
CA HIS A 220 -13.35 -8.73 0.09
C HIS A 220 -13.00 -10.19 -0.16
N ARG A 221 -11.73 -10.57 0.00
CA ARG A 221 -11.26 -11.96 -0.07
C ARG A 221 -11.19 -12.65 1.29
N TYR A 222 -11.74 -12.02 2.34
CA TYR A 222 -11.77 -12.62 3.67
C TYR A 222 -12.66 -13.88 3.65
N ARG A 223 -12.18 -14.93 4.31
CA ARG A 223 -12.90 -16.19 4.53
C ARG A 223 -12.79 -16.57 6.01
N PRO A 224 -13.71 -17.40 6.55
CA PRO A 224 -13.69 -17.80 7.96
C PRO A 224 -12.35 -18.43 8.42
N ASP A 225 -11.59 -19.03 7.51
CA ASP A 225 -10.28 -19.61 7.76
C ASP A 225 -9.11 -18.62 7.59
N THR A 226 -9.32 -17.36 7.18
CA THR A 226 -8.25 -16.37 6.95
C THR A 226 -7.36 -16.19 8.19
N VAL A 227 -7.92 -16.20 9.40
CA VAL A 227 -7.10 -16.10 10.63
C VAL A 227 -6.21 -17.33 10.81
N SER A 228 -6.66 -18.51 10.41
CA SER A 228 -5.84 -19.73 10.41
C SER A 228 -4.68 -19.66 9.41
N VAL A 229 -4.91 -19.03 8.25
CA VAL A 229 -3.87 -18.75 7.26
C VAL A 229 -2.83 -17.79 7.84
N VAL A 230 -3.25 -16.66 8.42
CA VAL A 230 -2.34 -15.70 9.07
C VAL A 230 -1.54 -16.36 10.21
N LEU A 231 -2.18 -17.21 11.01
CA LEU A 231 -1.51 -17.98 12.06
C LEU A 231 -0.42 -18.91 11.51
N ARG A 232 -0.62 -19.50 10.33
CA ARG A 232 0.41 -20.30 9.65
C ARG A 232 1.64 -19.45 9.29
N TYR A 233 1.44 -18.25 8.75
CA TYR A 233 2.54 -17.30 8.48
C TYR A 233 3.27 -16.88 9.76
N LEU A 234 2.54 -16.61 10.85
CA LEU A 234 3.15 -16.31 12.15
C LEU A 234 4.05 -17.46 12.63
N ARG A 235 3.56 -18.70 12.56
CA ARG A 235 4.31 -19.89 13.00
C ARG A 235 5.55 -20.15 12.15
N ASP A 236 5.44 -19.96 10.83
CA ASP A 236 6.60 -20.06 9.94
C ASP A 236 7.64 -18.97 10.27
N PHE A 237 7.19 -17.73 10.47
CA PHE A 237 8.06 -16.63 10.88
C PHE A 237 8.77 -16.92 12.21
N ARG A 238 8.04 -17.42 13.23
CA ARG A 238 8.62 -17.84 14.51
C ARG A 238 9.69 -18.92 14.34
N LYS A 239 9.47 -19.93 13.48
CA LYS A 239 10.47 -20.96 13.17
C LYS A 239 11.72 -20.35 12.54
N LYS A 240 11.58 -19.41 11.61
CA LYS A 240 12.70 -18.69 10.98
C LYS A 240 13.49 -17.85 12.01
N LEU A 241 12.80 -17.15 12.92
CA LEU A 241 13.44 -16.42 14.01
C LEU A 241 14.17 -17.34 14.99
N ALA A 242 13.60 -18.50 15.33
CA ALA A 242 14.24 -19.49 16.18
C ALA A 242 15.51 -20.07 15.53
N ALA A 243 15.46 -20.42 14.24
CA ALA A 243 16.64 -20.88 13.50
C ALA A 243 17.75 -19.80 13.45
N ARG A 244 17.37 -18.53 13.28
CA ARG A 244 18.31 -17.40 13.35
C ARG A 244 18.91 -17.24 14.75
N LEU A 245 18.10 -17.39 15.79
CA LEU A 245 18.55 -17.35 17.17
C LEU A 245 19.57 -18.45 17.45
N ASP A 246 19.29 -19.69 17.05
CA ASP A 246 20.19 -20.83 17.23
C ASP A 246 21.53 -20.60 16.51
N TYR A 247 21.48 -20.10 15.26
CA TYR A 247 22.68 -19.73 14.50
C TYR A 247 23.53 -18.69 15.24
N LEU A 248 22.91 -17.62 15.75
CA LEU A 248 23.64 -16.56 16.46
C LEU A 248 24.25 -17.05 17.78
N GLN A 249 23.59 -17.99 18.47
CA GLN A 249 24.15 -18.62 19.66
C GLN A 249 25.43 -19.39 19.33
N GLN A 250 25.47 -20.09 18.18
CA GLN A 250 26.70 -20.75 17.70
C GLN A 250 27.79 -19.73 17.37
N VAL A 251 27.45 -18.59 16.76
CA VAL A 251 28.42 -17.49 16.51
C VAL A 251 28.99 -16.94 17.81
N GLY A 252 28.17 -16.81 18.85
CA GLY A 252 28.57 -16.30 20.16
C GLY A 252 29.65 -17.16 20.86
N ILE A 253 29.58 -18.48 20.68
CA ILE A 253 30.54 -19.45 21.28
C ILE A 253 31.72 -19.80 20.35
N SER A 254 31.66 -19.41 19.08
CA SER A 254 32.70 -19.71 18.10
C SER A 254 34.05 -19.10 18.47
N THR A 255 35.13 -19.87 18.37
CA THR A 255 36.51 -19.40 18.57
C THR A 255 37.03 -18.59 17.38
N SER A 256 36.42 -18.72 16.21
CA SER A 256 36.81 -17.99 14.99
C SER A 256 36.12 -16.63 14.84
N ALA A 257 35.07 -16.35 15.62
CA ALA A 257 34.37 -15.07 15.57
C ALA A 257 35.14 -13.99 16.36
N SER A 258 35.23 -12.80 15.78
CA SER A 258 35.81 -11.62 16.43
C SER A 258 34.97 -11.16 17.63
N GLN A 259 35.57 -10.42 18.57
CA GLN A 259 34.85 -9.88 19.72
C GLN A 259 33.69 -8.95 19.32
N GLY A 260 33.85 -8.21 18.20
CA GLY A 260 32.81 -7.36 17.63
C GLY A 260 31.63 -8.14 17.05
N GLU A 261 31.88 -9.28 16.40
CA GLU A 261 30.83 -10.19 15.94
C GLU A 261 30.08 -10.82 17.11
N LYS A 262 30.79 -11.29 18.13
CA LYS A 262 30.18 -11.84 19.36
C LYS A 262 29.28 -10.82 20.04
N THR A 263 29.73 -9.58 20.17
CA THR A 263 28.95 -8.51 20.79
C THR A 263 27.68 -8.17 19.99
N ARG A 264 27.77 -8.14 18.66
CA ARG A 264 26.59 -7.94 17.79
C ARG A 264 25.61 -9.11 17.88
N ALA A 265 26.12 -10.34 17.84
CA ALA A 265 25.31 -11.54 17.97
C ALA A 265 24.56 -11.57 19.30
N LEU A 266 25.21 -11.23 20.43
CA LEU A 266 24.54 -11.16 21.74
C LEU A 266 23.39 -10.14 21.78
N LYS A 267 23.56 -8.96 21.16
CA LYS A 267 22.48 -7.96 21.08
C LYS A 267 21.30 -8.44 20.23
N GLU A 268 21.59 -9.11 19.12
CA GLU A 268 20.56 -9.66 18.23
C GLU A 268 19.83 -10.83 18.90
N ILE A 269 20.55 -11.71 19.63
CA ILE A 269 19.98 -12.79 20.45
C ILE A 269 18.94 -12.25 21.45
N GLU A 270 19.29 -11.21 22.22
CA GLU A 270 18.38 -10.63 23.21
C GLU A 270 17.17 -9.95 22.55
N THR A 271 17.32 -9.45 21.32
CA THR A 271 16.21 -8.91 20.53
C THR A 271 15.28 -10.03 20.05
N LEU A 272 15.84 -11.08 19.45
CA LEU A 272 15.08 -12.24 18.94
C LEU A 272 14.33 -12.97 20.05
N LYS A 273 14.93 -13.13 21.25
CA LYS A 273 14.22 -13.73 22.40
C LYS A 273 12.97 -12.93 22.80
N LYS A 274 13.07 -11.59 22.82
CA LYS A 274 11.94 -10.70 23.13
C LYS A 274 10.86 -10.74 22.05
N GLN A 275 11.28 -10.80 20.79
CA GLN A 275 10.38 -10.95 19.65
C GLN A 275 9.66 -12.29 19.71
N LEU A 276 10.37 -13.40 19.89
CA LEU A 276 9.76 -14.73 20.02
C LEU A 276 8.75 -14.77 21.17
N LEU A 277 9.10 -14.26 22.37
CA LEU A 277 8.16 -14.19 23.49
C LEU A 277 6.88 -13.40 23.13
N GLU A 278 7.01 -12.24 22.49
CA GLU A 278 5.86 -11.46 22.04
C GLU A 278 5.00 -12.23 21.02
N LEU A 279 5.62 -12.94 20.08
CA LEU A 279 4.90 -13.71 19.07
C LEU A 279 4.21 -14.95 19.67
N ASP A 280 4.79 -15.55 20.71
CA ASP A 280 4.18 -16.63 21.48
C ASP A 280 2.91 -16.15 22.21
N ASP A 281 3.00 -14.98 22.86
CA ASP A 281 1.86 -14.35 23.52
C ASP A 281 0.78 -13.95 22.50
N TYR A 282 1.17 -13.36 21.37
CA TYR A 282 0.26 -12.98 20.30
C TYR A 282 -0.45 -14.19 19.65
N GLU A 283 0.27 -15.30 19.47
CA GLU A 283 -0.34 -16.56 19.03
C GLU A 283 -1.35 -17.07 20.06
N ARG A 284 -0.92 -17.25 21.31
CA ARG A 284 -1.72 -17.89 22.38
C ARG A 284 -2.96 -17.08 22.73
N ASP A 285 -2.81 -15.77 22.90
CA ASP A 285 -3.83 -14.91 23.49
C ASP A 285 -4.74 -14.24 22.44
N THR A 286 -4.34 -14.25 21.15
CA THR A 286 -5.08 -13.55 20.09
C THR A 286 -5.34 -14.42 18.86
N LEU A 287 -4.32 -14.86 18.12
CA LEU A 287 -4.56 -15.52 16.84
C LEU A 287 -5.11 -16.95 16.97
N TYR A 288 -4.65 -17.76 17.92
CA TYR A 288 -5.11 -19.13 18.08
C TYR A 288 -6.59 -19.23 18.50
N PRO A 289 -7.08 -18.43 19.47
CA PRO A 289 -8.51 -18.36 19.78
C PRO A 289 -9.35 -17.97 18.55
N LEU A 290 -8.98 -16.89 17.84
CA LEU A 290 -9.71 -16.42 16.67
C LEU A 290 -9.67 -17.41 15.49
N ALA A 291 -8.54 -18.09 15.28
CA ALA A 291 -8.40 -19.14 14.28
C ALA A 291 -9.30 -20.35 14.58
N THR A 292 -9.50 -20.65 15.87
CA THR A 292 -10.41 -21.72 16.32
C THR A 292 -11.87 -21.31 16.17
N GLU A 293 -12.20 -20.06 16.48
CA GLU A 293 -13.55 -19.51 16.34
C GLU A 293 -13.99 -19.40 14.88
N GLN A 294 -13.05 -19.22 13.94
CA GLN A 294 -13.32 -19.02 12.52
C GLN A 294 -14.35 -17.91 12.27
N VAL A 295 -14.08 -16.74 12.84
CA VAL A 295 -14.97 -15.57 12.80
C VAL A 295 -15.44 -15.28 11.37
N ALA A 296 -16.75 -15.37 11.13
CA ALA A 296 -17.34 -14.98 9.86
C ALA A 296 -17.56 -13.46 9.82
N LEU A 297 -17.30 -12.85 8.67
CA LEU A 297 -17.57 -11.43 8.41
C LEU A 297 -18.70 -11.30 7.38
N ASP A 298 -19.49 -10.24 7.52
CA ASP A 298 -20.55 -9.88 6.60
C ASP A 298 -20.30 -8.44 6.13
N LEU A 299 -19.96 -8.25 4.86
CA LEU A 299 -19.60 -6.92 4.34
C LEU A 299 -20.74 -5.90 4.46
N ASP A 300 -21.99 -6.35 4.55
CA ASP A 300 -23.15 -5.49 4.74
C ASP A 300 -23.19 -4.84 6.15
N ASP A 301 -22.54 -5.46 7.15
CA ASP A 301 -22.32 -4.83 8.47
C ASP A 301 -21.37 -3.61 8.40
N GLY A 302 -20.66 -3.46 7.29
CA GLY A 302 -19.68 -2.41 7.05
C GLY A 302 -18.33 -2.64 7.75
N VAL A 303 -17.33 -1.86 7.34
CA VAL A 303 -15.93 -2.05 7.79
C VAL A 303 -15.78 -1.95 9.30
N LYS A 304 -16.45 -0.98 9.94
CA LYS A 304 -16.29 -0.72 11.39
C LYS A 304 -16.70 -1.93 12.23
N VAL A 305 -17.89 -2.48 11.97
CA VAL A 305 -18.43 -3.61 12.74
C VAL A 305 -17.54 -4.84 12.54
N ASN A 306 -17.19 -5.15 11.29
CA ASN A 306 -16.37 -6.32 10.99
C ASN A 306 -14.94 -6.21 11.52
N TYR A 307 -14.32 -5.02 11.46
CA TYR A 307 -12.97 -4.81 11.98
C TYR A 307 -12.91 -5.06 13.49
N LEU A 308 -13.95 -4.65 14.23
CA LEU A 308 -14.03 -4.86 15.68
C LEU A 308 -14.18 -6.33 16.07
N LYS A 309 -14.75 -7.18 15.20
CA LYS A 309 -14.84 -8.64 15.44
C LYS A 309 -13.47 -9.31 15.57
N LEU A 310 -12.42 -8.76 14.92
CA LEU A 310 -11.05 -9.30 14.98
C LEU A 310 -10.18 -8.64 16.07
N GLY A 311 -10.68 -7.61 16.73
CA GLY A 311 -10.09 -7.03 17.95
C GLY A 311 -8.59 -6.74 17.85
N SER A 312 -7.84 -7.23 18.84
CA SER A 312 -6.39 -7.02 18.98
C SER A 312 -5.53 -7.75 17.95
N ALA A 313 -6.12 -8.58 17.08
CA ALA A 313 -5.39 -9.19 15.98
C ALA A 313 -5.00 -8.16 14.90
N LEU A 314 -5.79 -7.09 14.78
CA LEU A 314 -5.57 -6.05 13.79
C LEU A 314 -4.87 -4.84 14.40
N LYS A 315 -4.11 -4.13 13.56
CA LYS A 315 -3.50 -2.84 13.92
C LYS A 315 -4.59 -1.86 14.38
N LYS A 316 -4.43 -1.25 15.54
CA LYS A 316 -5.40 -0.27 16.05
C LYS A 316 -5.56 0.91 15.08
N ILE A 317 -6.81 1.25 14.73
CA ILE A 317 -7.17 2.46 13.97
C ILE A 317 -7.81 3.46 14.93
N ILE A 318 -7.18 4.63 15.10
CA ILE A 318 -7.62 5.64 16.07
C ILE A 318 -8.97 6.24 15.65
N GLY A 319 -9.98 6.06 16.50
CA GLY A 319 -11.32 6.60 16.31
C GLY A 319 -12.21 5.78 15.38
N LEU A 320 -11.84 4.54 15.05
CA LEU A 320 -12.75 3.60 14.38
C LEU A 320 -13.86 3.13 15.33
N ASP A 321 -13.54 2.99 16.61
CA ASP A 321 -14.40 2.56 17.71
C ASP A 321 -15.23 3.69 18.34
N ALA A 322 -14.92 4.96 18.04
CA ALA A 322 -15.69 6.10 18.52
C ALA A 322 -17.16 6.00 18.06
N LYS A 323 -18.12 6.29 18.95
CA LYS A 323 -19.52 6.45 18.55
C LYS A 323 -19.59 7.61 17.56
N GLU A 324 -20.37 7.45 16.49
CA GLU A 324 -20.71 8.58 15.65
C GLU A 324 -21.65 9.46 16.48
N ASP A 325 -21.28 10.72 16.68
CA ASP A 325 -22.12 11.71 17.36
C ASP A 325 -23.36 12.07 16.52
#